data_AF-A0A645ELQ0-F1
#
_entry.id   AF-A0A645ELQ0-F1
#
_cell.length_a   1.000
_cell.length_b   1.000
_cell.length_c   1.000
_cell.angle_alpha   90.00
_cell.angle_beta   90.00
_cell.angle_gamma   90.00
#
_symmetry.space_group_name_H-M   'P 1'
#
loop_
_entity.id
_entity.type
_entity.pdbx_description
1 polymer ?
#
loop_
_entity_poly.entity_id
_entity_poly.type
_entity_poly.pdbx_seq_one_letter_code
_entity_poly.pdbx_strand_id
1 'polypeptide(L)'
;MPQGVSTIGKTTFPGSAYDIVNTNYIYDDRKTITAIDDTAYKGVGFTYGYKVDLEDACILYENGKLTVYPHKKPSFSPDISIYGPSLDAYYNELAYYTTCVDNGFICDRIPLESSKEAIRITNAEMRSADKNGVLELV
;
A
#
# COMPACT_ATOMS: atom_id res chain seq x y z
N MET A 1 -3.86 12.33 2.55
CA MET A 1 -4.99 11.42 2.33
C MET A 1 -5.63 11.72 0.98
N PRO A 2 -6.13 10.74 0.23
CA PRO A 2 -6.94 11.01 -0.95
C PRO A 2 -8.23 11.73 -0.56
N GLN A 3 -8.73 12.61 -1.41
CA GLN A 3 -10.04 13.25 -1.26
C GLN A 3 -11.19 12.31 -1.65
N GLY A 4 -10.91 11.35 -2.53
CA GLY A 4 -11.89 10.38 -2.98
C GLY A 4 -11.24 9.18 -3.66
N VAL A 5 -12.06 8.15 -3.91
CA VAL A 5 -11.67 6.92 -4.58
C VAL A 5 -12.70 6.49 -5.61
N SER A 6 -12.23 5.83 -6.66
CA SER A 6 -13.04 5.16 -7.66
C SER A 6 -12.56 3.72 -7.77
N THR A 7 -13.37 2.77 -7.30
CA THR A 7 -13.01 1.36 -7.19
C THR A 7 -13.97 0.49 -8.00
N ILE A 8 -13.42 -0.34 -8.89
CA ILE A 8 -14.16 -1.43 -9.51
C ILE A 8 -13.78 -2.72 -8.77
N GLY A 9 -14.77 -3.44 -8.26
CA GLY A 9 -14.58 -4.71 -7.55
C GLY A 9 -15.25 -5.88 -8.26
N LYS A 10 -14.70 -7.09 -8.07
CA LYS A 10 -15.26 -8.35 -8.57
C LYS A 10 -15.16 -9.46 -7.52
N THR A 11 -16.29 -10.08 -7.22
CA THR A 11 -16.35 -11.36 -6.51
C THR A 11 -16.23 -12.51 -7.51
N THR A 12 -15.30 -13.42 -7.25
CA THR A 12 -15.00 -14.61 -8.03
C THR A 12 -15.33 -15.88 -7.23
N PHE A 13 -15.04 -15.90 -5.94
CA PHE A 13 -15.28 -17.05 -5.07
C PHE A 13 -16.62 -16.93 -4.31
N PRO A 14 -17.48 -17.96 -4.33
CA PRO A 14 -18.74 -17.94 -3.58
C PRO A 14 -18.52 -17.67 -2.09
N GLY A 15 -19.23 -16.69 -1.54
CA GLY A 15 -19.14 -16.29 -0.13
C GLY A 15 -17.99 -15.32 0.21
N SER A 16 -17.17 -14.94 -0.78
CA SER A 16 -16.16 -13.89 -0.60
C SER A 16 -16.76 -12.48 -0.71
N ALA A 17 -15.96 -11.47 -0.34
CA ALA A 17 -16.23 -10.06 -0.62
C ALA A 17 -15.76 -9.73 -2.06
N TYR A 18 -14.92 -8.72 -2.24
CA TYR A 18 -14.27 -8.45 -3.53
C TYR A 18 -12.92 -9.17 -3.57
N ASP A 19 -12.76 -10.12 -4.50
CA ASP A 19 -11.51 -10.88 -4.69
C ASP A 19 -10.52 -10.16 -5.61
N ILE A 20 -11.05 -9.27 -6.45
CA ILE A 20 -10.29 -8.45 -7.39
C ILE A 20 -10.80 -7.02 -7.25
N VAL A 21 -9.91 -6.06 -7.09
CA VAL A 21 -10.21 -4.63 -7.09
C VAL A 21 -9.21 -3.85 -7.94
N ASN A 22 -9.70 -2.79 -8.57
CA ASN A 22 -8.89 -1.75 -9.19
C ASN A 22 -9.38 -0.41 -8.66
N THR A 23 -8.51 0.29 -7.93
CA THR A 23 -8.81 1.56 -7.27
C THR A 23 -7.97 2.68 -7.87
N ASN A 24 -8.62 3.78 -8.21
CA ASN A 24 -7.97 5.07 -8.46
C ASN A 24 -8.16 5.97 -7.23
N TYR A 25 -7.07 6.50 -6.69
CA TYR A 25 -7.09 7.43 -5.56
C TYR A 25 -6.94 8.86 -6.07
N ILE A 26 -7.85 9.74 -5.65
CA ILE A 26 -7.93 11.12 -6.14
C ILE A 26 -7.34 12.05 -5.08
N TYR A 27 -6.29 12.78 -5.45
CA TYR A 27 -5.64 13.81 -4.63
C TYR A 27 -5.86 15.20 -5.22
N ASP A 28 -5.89 16.22 -4.36
CA ASP A 28 -6.07 17.63 -4.73
C ASP A 28 -4.94 18.17 -5.61
N ASP A 29 -3.72 17.77 -5.30
CA ASP A 29 -2.50 18.07 -6.06
C ASP A 29 -2.34 17.23 -7.34
N ARG A 30 -3.38 16.47 -7.70
CA ARG A 30 -3.48 15.65 -8.91
C ARG A 30 -2.44 14.54 -9.02
N LYS A 31 -1.85 14.10 -7.90
CA LYS A 31 -1.10 12.82 -7.86
C LYS A 31 -1.98 11.68 -8.37
N THR A 32 -1.43 10.89 -9.28
CA THR A 32 -2.10 9.73 -9.86
C THR A 32 -1.64 8.47 -9.15
N ILE A 33 -2.44 7.98 -8.20
CA ILE A 33 -2.16 6.73 -7.50
C ILE A 33 -3.24 5.72 -7.85
N THR A 34 -2.82 4.52 -8.21
CA THR A 34 -3.70 3.40 -8.49
C THR A 34 -3.23 2.16 -7.74
N ALA A 35 -4.17 1.37 -7.23
CA ALA A 35 -3.89 0.05 -6.67
C ALA A 35 -4.71 -1.01 -7.39
N ILE A 36 -4.09 -2.17 -7.58
CA ILE A 36 -4.75 -3.38 -8.04
C ILE A 36 -4.46 -4.44 -7.00
N ASP A 37 -5.52 -5.05 -6.49
CA ASP A 37 -5.43 -6.26 -5.69
C ASP A 37 -6.24 -7.34 -6.40
N ASP A 38 -5.64 -8.50 -6.57
CA ASP A 38 -6.24 -9.66 -7.21
C ASP A 38 -5.77 -10.87 -6.41
N THR A 39 -6.70 -11.58 -5.79
CA THR A 39 -6.41 -12.82 -5.06
C THR A 39 -6.96 -14.05 -5.78
N ALA A 40 -7.52 -13.86 -6.97
CA ALA A 40 -8.18 -14.89 -7.77
C ALA A 40 -7.27 -15.51 -8.85
N TYR A 41 -6.04 -15.01 -9.02
CA TYR A 41 -5.08 -15.56 -9.98
C TYR A 41 -4.68 -17.02 -9.68
N LYS A 42 -4.30 -17.75 -10.75
CA LYS A 42 -3.93 -19.17 -10.69
C LYS A 42 -2.60 -19.42 -11.38
N GLY A 43 -1.82 -20.35 -10.85
CA GLY A 43 -0.57 -20.82 -11.46
C GLY A 43 0.66 -19.94 -11.20
N VAL A 44 0.54 -18.87 -10.41
CA VAL A 44 1.63 -18.02 -9.94
C VAL A 44 1.60 -17.90 -8.41
N GLY A 45 2.76 -17.66 -7.81
CA GLY A 45 2.86 -17.36 -6.37
C GLY A 45 2.41 -15.95 -6.03
N PHE A 46 2.22 -15.67 -4.74
CA PHE A 46 1.91 -14.32 -4.26
C PHE A 46 3.05 -13.35 -4.61
N THR A 47 2.68 -12.21 -5.18
CA THR A 47 3.60 -11.10 -5.43
C THR A 47 2.94 -9.80 -5.03
N TYR A 48 3.75 -8.85 -4.61
CA TYR A 48 3.34 -7.49 -4.31
C TYR A 48 4.47 -6.55 -4.67
N GLY A 49 4.13 -5.29 -4.90
CA GLY A 49 5.08 -4.31 -5.37
C GLY A 49 4.47 -2.93 -5.46
N TYR A 50 5.33 -1.95 -5.68
CA TYR A 50 4.90 -0.60 -6.02
C TYR A 50 5.90 0.04 -6.98
N LYS A 51 5.40 1.00 -7.73
CA LYS A 51 6.22 1.90 -8.54
C LYS A 51 5.85 3.33 -8.19
N VAL A 52 6.84 4.15 -7.88
CA VAL A 52 6.68 5.57 -7.58
C VAL A 52 7.53 6.36 -8.56
N ASP A 53 6.86 7.17 -9.38
CA ASP A 53 7.52 8.10 -10.28
C ASP A 53 7.66 9.46 -9.57
N LEU A 54 8.89 9.94 -9.46
CA LEU A 54 9.28 11.22 -8.87
C LEU A 54 9.83 12.13 -9.98
N GLU A 55 10.08 13.40 -9.66
CA GLU A 55 10.56 14.39 -10.62
C GLU A 55 11.89 13.99 -11.29
N ASP A 56 12.81 13.41 -10.51
CA ASP A 56 14.17 13.07 -10.96
C ASP A 56 14.55 11.59 -10.71
N ALA A 57 13.59 10.73 -10.38
CA ALA A 57 13.82 9.29 -10.18
C ALA A 57 12.55 8.46 -10.31
N CYS A 58 12.70 7.17 -10.58
CA CYS A 58 11.65 6.17 -10.36
C CYS A 58 12.11 5.21 -9.25
N ILE A 59 11.21 4.86 -8.34
CA ILE A 59 11.45 3.84 -7.32
C ILE A 59 10.56 2.65 -7.64
N LEU A 60 11.16 1.47 -7.71
CA LEU A 60 10.47 0.21 -7.96
C LEU A 60 10.76 -0.76 -6.83
N TYR A 61 9.71 -1.30 -6.23
CA TYR A 61 9.77 -2.45 -5.36
C TYR A 61 9.05 -3.62 -6.01
N GLU A 62 9.78 -4.66 -6.34
CA GLU A 62 9.25 -5.89 -6.93
C GLU A 62 10.16 -7.06 -6.54
N ASN A 63 9.59 -8.27 -6.44
CA ASN A 63 10.34 -9.50 -6.15
C ASN A 63 11.25 -9.40 -4.91
N GLY A 64 10.79 -8.67 -3.88
CA GLY A 64 11.55 -8.48 -2.63
C GLY A 64 12.74 -7.51 -2.73
N LYS A 65 12.87 -6.75 -3.83
CA LYS A 65 13.99 -5.84 -4.07
C LYS A 65 13.51 -4.41 -4.32
N LEU A 66 14.03 -3.48 -3.52
CA LEU A 66 13.90 -2.05 -3.76
C LEU A 66 15.02 -1.57 -4.69
N THR A 67 14.65 -0.89 -5.77
CA THR A 67 15.60 -0.29 -6.71
C THR A 67 15.21 1.16 -6.99
N VAL A 68 16.19 2.05 -6.91
CA VAL A 68 16.06 3.45 -7.28
C VAL A 68 16.70 3.63 -8.65
N TYR A 69 15.98 4.28 -9.57
CA TYR A 69 16.39 4.62 -10.93
C TYR A 69 16.46 6.14 -11.07
N PRO A 70 17.57 6.80 -10.68
CA PRO A 70 17.69 8.25 -10.82
C PRO A 70 17.87 8.65 -12.28
N HIS A 71 17.38 9.84 -12.64
CA HIS A 71 17.55 10.38 -13.98
C HIS A 71 19.05 10.59 -14.30
N LYS A 72 19.50 10.06 -15.44
CA LYS A 72 20.90 10.18 -15.95
C LYS A 72 21.99 9.67 -15.00
N LYS A 73 21.67 8.80 -14.05
CA LYS A 73 22.65 8.14 -13.18
C LYS A 73 22.40 6.63 -13.15
N PRO A 74 23.41 5.82 -12.80
CA PRO A 74 23.19 4.39 -12.59
C PRO A 74 22.14 4.14 -11.51
N SER A 75 21.32 3.11 -11.70
CA SER A 75 20.40 2.61 -10.68
C SER A 75 21.16 2.00 -9.51
N PHE A 76 20.56 2.04 -8.32
CA PHE A 76 21.11 1.39 -7.14
C PHE A 76 20.01 0.82 -6.26
N SER A 77 20.35 -0.20 -5.47
CA SER A 77 19.49 -0.68 -4.39
C SER A 77 19.99 -0.09 -3.07
N PRO A 78 19.16 0.67 -2.34
CA PRO A 78 19.56 1.20 -1.05
C PRO A 78 19.70 0.06 -0.03
N ASP A 79 20.54 0.28 0.98
CA ASP A 79 20.61 -0.62 2.13
C ASP A 79 19.36 -0.43 3.00
N ILE A 80 18.51 -1.45 3.05
CA ILE A 80 17.25 -1.45 3.81
C ILE A 80 17.43 -1.94 5.25
N SER A 81 18.62 -2.40 5.64
CA SER A 81 18.91 -2.83 7.01
C SER A 81 18.79 -1.69 8.03
N ILE A 82 18.83 -0.44 7.57
CA ILE A 82 18.59 0.74 8.42
C ILE A 82 17.18 0.77 9.02
N TYR A 83 16.21 0.07 8.43
CA TYR A 83 14.82 0.04 8.90
C TYR A 83 14.56 -1.02 9.98
N GLY A 84 15.48 -1.96 10.17
CA GLY A 84 15.40 -2.93 11.23
C GLY A 84 16.49 -4.02 11.13
N PRO A 85 16.75 -4.71 12.26
CA PRO A 85 17.83 -5.70 12.35
C PRO A 85 17.58 -6.98 11.53
N SER A 86 16.36 -7.19 11.04
CA SER A 86 15.96 -8.35 10.26
C SER A 86 15.52 -7.97 8.85
N LEU A 87 15.67 -8.90 7.90
CA LEU A 87 14.99 -8.80 6.60
C LEU A 87 13.49 -9.17 6.71
N ASP A 88 13.07 -9.75 7.83
CA ASP A 88 11.68 -10.00 8.15
C ASP A 88 11.03 -8.72 8.70
N ALA A 89 10.16 -8.11 7.89
CA ALA A 89 9.43 -6.90 8.26
C ALA A 89 8.50 -7.12 9.46
N TYR A 90 7.89 -8.30 9.60
CA TYR A 90 7.01 -8.61 10.73
C TYR A 90 7.80 -8.68 12.03
N TYR A 91 8.99 -9.30 11.99
CA TYR A 91 9.88 -9.30 13.14
C TYR A 91 10.24 -7.88 13.57
N ASN A 92 10.63 -7.02 12.62
CA ASN A 92 11.01 -5.63 12.91
C ASN A 92 9.85 -4.83 13.52
N GLU A 93 8.63 -5.03 13.01
CA GLU A 93 7.42 -4.37 13.51
C GLU A 93 7.08 -4.81 14.94
N LEU A 94 7.08 -6.12 15.20
CA LEU A 94 6.80 -6.68 16.53
C LEU A 94 7.86 -6.30 17.56
N ALA A 95 9.14 -6.29 17.17
CA ALA A 95 10.24 -5.87 18.03
C ALA A 95 10.12 -4.38 18.41
N TYR A 96 9.81 -3.52 17.44
CA TYR A 96 9.56 -2.11 17.68
C TYR A 96 8.35 -1.88 18.58
N TYR A 97 7.23 -2.57 18.32
CA TYR A 97 6.02 -2.44 19.13
C TYR A 97 6.27 -2.88 20.59
N THR A 98 6.90 -4.04 20.79
CA THR A 98 7.24 -4.53 22.14
C THR A 98 8.15 -3.52 22.87
N THR A 99 9.13 -2.94 22.17
CA THR A 99 10.00 -1.89 22.74
C THR A 99 9.18 -0.67 23.20
N CYS A 100 8.18 -0.26 22.43
CA CYS A 100 7.31 0.84 22.83
C CYS A 100 6.51 0.51 24.08
N VAL A 101 5.94 -0.70 24.16
CA VAL A 101 5.18 -1.18 25.32
C VAL A 101 6.07 -1.22 26.57
N ASP A 102 7.25 -1.81 26.47
CA ASP A 102 8.17 -2.00 27.61
C ASP A 102 8.65 -0.66 28.20
N ASN A 103 8.82 0.36 27.35
CA ASN A 103 9.33 1.67 27.76
C ASN A 103 8.22 2.73 27.92
N GLY A 104 6.96 2.39 27.68
CA GLY A 104 5.84 3.34 27.71
C GLY A 104 5.92 4.43 26.63
N PHE A 105 6.55 4.14 25.50
CA PHE A 105 6.62 5.06 24.36
C PHE A 105 5.32 5.06 23.55
N ILE A 106 5.02 6.19 22.94
CA ILE A 106 3.95 6.30 21.96
C ILE A 106 4.49 5.75 20.62
N CYS A 107 3.76 4.78 20.05
CA CYS A 107 4.05 4.25 18.72
C CYS A 107 3.84 5.33 17.65
N ASP A 108 4.90 5.68 16.92
CA ASP A 108 4.90 6.73 15.89
C ASP A 108 5.08 6.20 14.46
N ARG A 109 5.52 4.94 14.29
CA ARG A 109 5.64 4.29 12.97
C ARG A 109 4.29 3.92 12.36
N ILE A 110 3.32 3.54 13.20
CA ILE A 110 1.93 3.27 12.80
C ILE A 110 1.01 3.97 13.81
N PRO A 111 0.86 5.31 13.71
CA PRO A 111 -0.01 6.06 14.60
C PRO A 111 -1.47 5.60 14.46
N LEU A 112 -2.23 5.61 15.56
CA LEU A 112 -3.64 5.22 15.58
C LEU A 112 -4.48 5.97 14.54
N GLU A 113 -4.20 7.26 14.37
CA GLU A 113 -4.82 8.14 13.41
C GLU A 113 -4.63 7.62 11.98
N SER A 114 -3.44 7.12 11.63
CA SER A 114 -3.18 6.58 10.30
C SER A 114 -3.99 5.29 10.05
N SER A 115 -4.09 4.41 11.04
CA SER A 115 -4.91 3.18 10.95
C SER A 115 -6.40 3.50 10.80
N LYS A 116 -6.90 4.50 11.54
CA LYS A 116 -8.29 4.98 11.40
C LYS A 116 -8.54 5.52 9.99
N GLU A 117 -7.60 6.27 9.44
CA GLU A 117 -7.70 6.84 8.11
C GLU A 117 -7.67 5.76 7.01
N ALA A 118 -6.92 4.66 7.19
CA ALA A 118 -6.97 3.50 6.30
C ALA A 118 -8.39 2.89 6.25
N ILE A 119 -9.04 2.71 7.40
CA ILE A 119 -10.42 2.20 7.47
C ILE A 119 -11.40 3.12 6.73
N ARG A 120 -11.22 4.45 6.82
CA ARG A 120 -12.06 5.41 6.09
C ARG A 120 -11.93 5.25 4.58
N ILE A 121 -10.70 5.10 4.08
CA ILE A 121 -10.43 4.84 2.67
C ILE A 121 -11.11 3.53 2.24
N THR A 122 -10.88 2.42 2.95
CA THR A 122 -11.44 1.11 2.58
C THR A 122 -12.98 1.11 2.56
N ASN A 123 -13.61 1.82 3.50
CA ASN A 123 -15.06 2.00 3.46
C ASN A 123 -15.53 2.78 2.23
N ALA A 124 -14.77 3.77 1.76
CA ALA A 124 -15.08 4.50 0.53
C ALA A 124 -14.86 3.62 -0.72
N GLU A 125 -13.80 2.80 -0.73
CA GLU A 125 -13.54 1.83 -1.81
C GLU A 125 -14.70 0.84 -1.93
N MET A 126 -15.19 0.30 -0.81
CA MET A 126 -16.36 -0.59 -0.79
C MET A 126 -17.61 0.09 -1.35
N ARG A 127 -17.94 1.31 -0.88
CA ARG A 127 -19.10 2.07 -1.39
C ARG A 127 -18.99 2.35 -2.90
N SER A 128 -17.77 2.58 -3.38
CA SER A 128 -17.50 2.84 -4.81
C SER A 128 -17.69 1.57 -5.63
N ALA A 129 -17.15 0.44 -5.15
CA ALA A 129 -17.30 -0.88 -5.77
C ALA A 129 -18.76 -1.31 -5.84
N ASP A 130 -19.53 -1.14 -4.76
CA ASP A 130 -20.98 -1.43 -4.72
C ASP A 130 -21.78 -0.63 -5.75
N LYS A 131 -21.24 0.51 -6.18
CA LYS A 131 -21.83 1.42 -7.18
C LYS A 131 -21.14 1.34 -8.55
N ASN A 132 -20.39 0.27 -8.84
CA ASN A 132 -19.67 0.07 -10.09
C ASN A 132 -18.66 1.20 -10.43
N GLY A 133 -17.88 1.64 -9.44
CA GLY A 133 -16.79 2.59 -9.63
C GLY A 133 -17.19 4.06 -9.64
N VAL A 134 -18.37 4.39 -9.10
CA VAL A 134 -18.72 5.80 -8.86
C VAL A 134 -17.73 6.41 -7.88
N LEU A 135 -17.29 7.65 -8.14
CA LEU A 135 -16.42 8.40 -7.24
C LEU A 135 -17.07 8.55 -5.86
N GLU A 136 -16.38 8.09 -4.82
CA GLU A 136 -16.76 8.24 -3.42
C GLU A 136 -15.73 9.10 -2.68
N LEU A 137 -16.21 10.02 -1.84
CA LEU A 137 -15.34 10.83 -0.98
C LEU A 137 -14.92 10.04 0.27
N VAL A 138 -13.74 10.38 0.79
CA VAL A 138 -13.12 9.77 2.00
C VAL A 138 -13.35 10.63 3.25
#